data_AF-A0A562KRK5-F1
#
_entry.id   AF-A0A562KRK5-F1
#
_cell.length_a   1.000
_cell.length_b   1.000
_cell.length_c   1.000
_cell.angle_alpha   90.00
_cell.angle_beta   90.00
_cell.angle_gamma   90.00
#
_symmetry.space_group_name_H-M   'P 1'
#
loop_
_entity.id
_entity.type
_entity.pdbx_description
1 polymer ?
#
loop_
_entity_poly.entity_id
_entity_poly.type
_entity_poly.pdbx_seq_one_letter_code
_entity_poly.pdbx_strand_id
1 'polypeptide(L)'
;MAAKLSQPMKWVVLAAITGVCVIGILTIGPTHEVVAQDRSPIVTVPTADAEMNAAIERGRATLSTFWSSYGSPKPSEAGHALKVRFSTRKGGEHIWVGDVKKQPDGTFSGLLANEPRDLAGKRAGDKVAFGEADISDWMFTRNGKIVGGETIKPTLKSLPKADADAIRARMEQP
;
A
#
# COMPACT_ATOMS: atom_id res chain seq x y z
N MET A 1 -34.16 42.82 7.41
CA MET A 1 -35.32 42.32 8.19
C MET A 1 -36.55 42.87 7.47
N ALA A 2 -37.57 42.15 7.00
CA ALA A 2 -38.09 40.78 7.08
C ALA A 2 -38.89 40.56 5.75
N ALA A 3 -39.39 39.41 5.28
CA ALA A 3 -39.49 38.03 5.69
C ALA A 3 -39.64 37.14 4.41
N LYS A 4 -39.36 35.84 4.55
CA LYS A 4 -39.49 34.78 3.54
C LYS A 4 -40.97 34.47 3.18
N LEU A 5 -41.25 33.89 2.00
CA LEU A 5 -41.59 32.45 1.80
C LEU A 5 -42.27 32.12 0.44
N SER A 6 -41.81 31.00 -0.13
CA SER A 6 -42.53 29.93 -0.87
C SER A 6 -42.87 30.03 -2.38
N GLN A 7 -42.35 29.03 -3.09
CA GLN A 7 -42.53 28.48 -4.46
C GLN A 7 -43.99 28.01 -4.80
N PRO A 8 -44.28 27.34 -5.95
CA PRO A 8 -43.76 27.35 -7.35
C PRO A 8 -44.89 27.27 -8.43
N MET A 9 -44.60 27.45 -9.74
CA MET A 9 -45.52 26.97 -10.80
C MET A 9 -44.83 26.59 -12.13
N LYS A 10 -44.76 25.27 -12.32
CA LYS A 10 -44.92 24.45 -13.54
C LYS A 10 -45.05 25.18 -14.90
N TRP A 11 -44.15 24.83 -15.82
CA TRP A 11 -44.48 24.79 -17.25
C TRP A 11 -44.69 23.33 -17.66
N VAL A 12 -45.81 23.08 -18.31
CA VAL A 12 -46.25 21.79 -18.88
C VAL A 12 -46.01 21.85 -20.39
N VAL A 13 -46.01 20.66 -21.01
CA VAL A 13 -46.26 20.34 -22.44
C VAL A 13 -44.98 20.11 -23.23
N LEU A 14 -44.78 19.04 -24.03
CA LEU A 14 -45.44 17.75 -24.29
C LEU A 14 -44.59 17.09 -25.40
N ALA A 15 -44.32 15.78 -25.36
CA ALA A 15 -44.07 15.03 -26.59
C ALA A 15 -44.29 13.52 -26.40
N ALA A 16 -45.42 13.08 -26.97
CA ALA A 16 -45.73 11.80 -27.59
C ALA A 16 -44.99 10.52 -27.15
N ILE A 17 -45.80 9.59 -26.64
CA ILE A 17 -45.51 8.17 -26.51
C ILE A 17 -45.68 7.51 -27.88
N THR A 18 -44.62 6.94 -28.41
CA THR A 18 -44.69 5.81 -29.35
C THR A 18 -43.68 4.78 -28.89
N GLY A 19 -44.19 3.67 -28.36
CA GLY A 19 -43.40 2.57 -27.85
C GLY A 19 -42.86 1.68 -28.96
N VAL A 20 -41.63 1.21 -28.76
CA VAL A 20 -41.19 -0.13 -29.15
C VAL A 20 -40.27 -0.64 -28.04
N CYS A 21 -40.62 -1.80 -27.49
CA CYS A 21 -39.84 -2.56 -26.54
C CYS A 21 -38.49 -2.96 -27.13
N VAL A 22 -37.40 -2.54 -26.50
CA VAL A 22 -36.20 -3.38 -26.38
C VAL A 22 -35.81 -3.38 -24.92
N ILE A 23 -36.10 -4.51 -24.28
CA ILE A 23 -35.64 -4.88 -22.95
C ILE A 23 -34.12 -5.01 -23.04
N GLY A 24 -33.41 -3.91 -22.80
CA GLY A 24 -31.99 -3.93 -22.50
C GLY A 24 -31.85 -4.25 -21.03
N ILE A 25 -31.76 -5.54 -20.71
CA ILE A 25 -31.46 -6.01 -19.36
C ILE A 25 -30.18 -5.30 -18.91
N LEU A 26 -30.36 -4.52 -17.86
CA LEU A 26 -29.35 -3.89 -17.05
C LEU A 26 -28.45 -5.00 -16.47
N THR A 27 -27.49 -5.51 -17.24
CA THR A 27 -26.40 -6.31 -16.65
C THR A 27 -25.37 -5.32 -16.12
N ILE A 28 -25.74 -4.63 -15.02
CA ILE A 28 -24.76 -4.30 -14.00
C ILE A 28 -24.32 -5.67 -13.47
N GLY A 29 -23.34 -6.27 -14.15
CA GLY A 29 -22.60 -7.36 -13.53
C GLY A 29 -22.08 -6.84 -12.19
N PRO A 30 -22.03 -7.66 -11.14
CA PRO A 30 -21.36 -7.23 -9.93
C PRO A 30 -19.94 -6.86 -10.36
N THR A 31 -19.64 -5.57 -10.37
CA THR A 31 -18.28 -5.12 -10.18
C THR A 31 -17.91 -5.76 -8.85
N HIS A 32 -17.17 -6.86 -8.90
CA HIS A 32 -16.28 -7.19 -7.80
C HIS A 32 -15.33 -5.99 -7.74
N GLU A 33 -15.77 -4.94 -7.05
CA GLU A 33 -14.91 -4.20 -6.16
C GLU A 33 -14.29 -5.28 -5.27
N VAL A 34 -13.19 -5.85 -5.74
CA VAL A 34 -12.13 -6.24 -4.84
C VAL A 34 -11.72 -4.92 -4.22
N VAL A 35 -12.47 -4.50 -3.20
CA VAL A 35 -11.92 -3.69 -2.13
C VAL A 35 -10.81 -4.57 -1.60
N ALA A 36 -9.63 -4.47 -2.22
CA ALA A 36 -8.39 -4.88 -1.62
C ALA A 36 -8.35 -4.03 -0.36
N GLN A 37 -8.88 -4.58 0.73
CA GLN A 37 -8.80 -3.91 2.01
C GLN A 37 -7.33 -3.61 2.20
N ASP A 38 -7.05 -2.31 2.33
CA ASP A 38 -5.74 -1.69 2.50
C ASP A 38 -5.13 -2.12 3.84
N ARG A 39 -4.88 -3.41 3.96
CA ARG A 39 -4.31 -4.07 5.13
C ARG A 39 -3.33 -5.09 4.59
N SER A 40 -2.10 -4.63 4.38
CA SER A 40 -0.96 -5.54 4.27
C SER A 40 -1.04 -6.55 5.43
N PRO A 41 -1.06 -7.86 5.15
CA PRO A 41 -1.28 -8.86 6.20
C PRO A 41 -0.20 -8.74 7.27
N ILE A 42 -0.63 -8.60 8.53
CA ILE A 42 0.27 -8.54 9.68
C ILE A 42 0.73 -9.95 9.98
N VAL A 43 2.04 -10.19 9.89
CA VAL A 43 2.64 -11.49 10.19
C VAL A 43 3.57 -11.36 11.37
N THR A 44 3.25 -12.07 12.45
CA THR A 44 4.14 -12.21 13.60
C THR A 44 5.20 -13.24 13.29
N VAL A 45 6.47 -12.85 13.41
CA VAL A 45 7.63 -13.71 13.12
C VAL A 45 8.55 -13.70 14.34
N PRO A 46 9.02 -14.88 14.82
CA PRO A 46 10.03 -14.93 15.87
C PRO A 46 11.30 -14.19 15.43
N THR A 47 11.92 -13.44 16.34
CA THR A 47 13.19 -12.73 16.06
C THR A 47 14.31 -13.67 15.58
N ALA A 48 14.28 -14.93 16.01
CA ALA A 48 15.26 -15.95 15.63
C ALA A 48 14.90 -16.73 14.35
N ASP A 49 13.85 -16.35 13.61
CA ASP A 49 13.49 -17.02 12.35
C ASP A 49 14.60 -16.80 11.30
N ALA A 50 15.35 -17.87 11.02
CA ALA A 50 16.51 -17.83 10.12
C ALA A 50 16.13 -17.43 8.68
N GLU A 51 14.94 -17.82 8.21
CA GLU A 51 14.48 -17.51 6.86
C GLU A 51 14.17 -16.02 6.72
N MET A 52 13.49 -15.44 7.71
CA MET A 52 13.20 -14.01 7.77
C MET A 52 14.48 -13.18 7.92
N ASN A 53 15.40 -13.61 8.79
CA ASN A 53 16.66 -12.89 8.97
C ASN A 53 17.52 -12.91 7.69
N ALA A 54 17.58 -14.04 6.98
CA ALA A 54 18.24 -14.12 5.68
C ALA A 54 17.54 -13.25 4.61
N ALA A 55 16.21 -13.12 4.67
CA ALA A 55 15.48 -12.22 3.79
C ALA A 55 15.78 -10.74 4.07
N ILE A 56 15.88 -10.35 5.35
CA ILE A 56 16.30 -9.00 5.76
C ILE A 56 17.72 -8.69 5.26
N GLU A 57 18.65 -9.64 5.40
CA GLU A 57 20.02 -9.49 4.89
C GLU A 57 20.04 -9.26 3.38
N ARG A 58 19.27 -10.03 2.60
CA ARG A 58 19.15 -9.82 1.14
C ARG A 58 18.51 -8.48 0.78
N GLY A 59 17.46 -8.08 1.51
CA GLY A 59 16.81 -6.78 1.32
C GLY A 59 17.80 -5.63 1.55
N ARG A 60 18.59 -5.69 2.62
CA ARG A 60 19.65 -4.72 2.91
C ARG A 60 20.77 -4.73 1.87
N ALA A 61 21.24 -5.92 1.45
CA ALA A 61 22.31 -6.06 0.48
C ALA A 61 21.98 -5.43 -0.88
N THR A 62 20.68 -5.32 -1.22
CA THR A 62 20.19 -4.78 -2.49
C THR A 62 19.60 -3.36 -2.37
N LEU A 63 19.70 -2.73 -1.20
CA LEU A 63 19.11 -1.41 -0.91
C LEU A 63 19.60 -0.29 -1.85
N SER A 64 20.81 -0.40 -2.39
CA SER A 64 21.33 0.55 -3.39
C SER A 64 20.44 0.61 -4.65
N THR A 65 19.77 -0.48 -5.02
CA THR A 65 18.81 -0.54 -6.14
C THR A 65 17.61 0.35 -5.87
N PHE A 66 17.08 0.30 -4.64
CA PHE A 66 15.99 1.18 -4.22
C PHE A 66 16.41 2.65 -4.33
N TRP A 67 17.57 3.02 -3.79
CA TRP A 67 18.00 4.42 -3.81
C TRP A 67 18.25 4.95 -5.22
N SER A 68 18.78 4.11 -6.11
CA SER A 68 18.98 4.47 -7.52
C SER A 68 17.64 4.76 -8.21
N SER A 69 16.63 3.89 -8.03
CA SER A 69 15.30 4.10 -8.61
C SER A 69 14.55 5.24 -7.91
N TYR A 70 14.63 5.38 -6.59
CA TYR A 70 13.94 6.42 -5.84
C TYR A 70 14.42 7.83 -6.19
N GLY A 71 15.72 8.00 -6.45
CA GLY A 71 16.29 9.28 -6.85
C GLY A 71 15.98 9.69 -8.29
N SER A 72 15.67 8.72 -9.15
CA SER A 72 15.34 8.95 -10.57
C SER A 72 14.36 7.88 -11.07
N PRO A 73 13.08 7.93 -10.64
CA PRO A 73 12.13 6.88 -10.95
C PRO A 73 11.79 6.88 -12.44
N LYS A 74 11.77 5.70 -13.05
CA LYS A 74 11.29 5.56 -14.43
C LYS A 74 9.78 5.81 -14.47
N PRO A 75 9.20 6.23 -15.61
CA PRO A 75 7.74 6.42 -15.73
C PRO A 75 6.91 5.16 -15.42
N SER A 76 7.49 3.97 -15.59
CA SER A 76 6.88 2.69 -15.24
C SER A 76 6.95 2.34 -13.75
N GLU A 77 7.68 3.13 -12.96
CA GLU A 77 7.98 2.87 -11.55
C GLU A 77 7.16 3.76 -10.61
N ALA A 78 6.58 3.16 -9.57
CA ALA A 78 5.76 3.88 -8.59
C ALA A 78 5.73 3.18 -7.23
N GLY A 79 5.31 3.89 -6.18
CA GLY A 79 5.00 3.30 -4.88
C GLY A 79 6.23 2.85 -4.10
N HIS A 80 7.35 3.56 -4.23
CA HIS A 80 8.57 3.30 -3.47
C HIS A 80 8.32 3.41 -1.96
N ALA A 81 8.64 2.33 -1.24
CA ALA A 81 8.52 2.27 0.21
C ALA A 81 9.68 1.47 0.82
N LEU A 82 10.07 1.88 2.02
CA LEU A 82 11.04 1.18 2.87
C LEU A 82 10.30 0.45 3.98
N LYS A 83 10.70 -0.78 4.31
CA LYS A 83 10.22 -1.47 5.51
C LYS A 83 11.19 -1.19 6.64
N VAL A 84 10.73 -0.45 7.64
CA VAL A 84 11.57 0.06 8.72
C VAL A 84 11.19 -0.62 10.03
N ARG A 85 12.19 -1.05 10.79
CA ARG A 85 12.02 -1.58 12.15
C ARG A 85 12.00 -0.43 13.15
N PHE A 86 10.91 -0.30 13.90
CA PHE A 86 10.81 0.58 15.05
C PHE A 86 10.80 -0.23 16.34
N SER A 87 11.54 0.22 17.36
CA SER A 87 11.52 -0.41 18.67
C SER A 87 10.17 -0.20 19.36
N THR A 88 9.60 -1.28 19.89
CA THR A 88 8.32 -1.26 20.62
C THR A 88 8.50 -1.97 21.97
N ARG A 89 7.49 -1.87 22.85
CA ARG A 89 7.48 -2.61 24.12
C ARG A 89 7.47 -4.14 23.93
N LYS A 90 7.19 -4.64 22.72
CA LYS A 90 7.06 -6.06 22.37
C LYS A 90 8.20 -6.59 21.51
N GLY A 91 9.32 -5.86 21.39
CA GLY A 91 10.51 -6.34 20.67
C GLY A 91 10.69 -5.78 19.25
N GLY A 92 9.77 -4.93 18.78
CA GLY A 92 9.90 -4.17 17.53
C GLY A 92 8.83 -4.47 16.49
N GLU A 93 8.49 -3.48 15.68
CA GLU A 93 7.53 -3.57 14.59
C GLU A 93 8.20 -3.17 13.28
N HIS A 94 8.06 -4.00 12.26
CA HIS A 94 8.51 -3.69 10.90
C HIS A 94 7.33 -3.18 10.08
N ILE A 95 7.39 -1.94 9.63
CA ILE A 95 6.27 -1.25 8.97
C ILE A 95 6.74 -0.53 7.71
N TRP A 96 5.87 -0.44 6.71
CA TRP A 96 6.19 0.26 5.46
C TRP A 96 6.14 1.78 5.67
N VAL A 97 7.10 2.47 5.08
CA VAL A 97 7.28 3.92 5.14
C VAL A 97 7.48 4.44 3.72
N GLY A 98 6.59 5.36 3.30
CA GLY A 98 6.68 6.09 2.03
C GLY A 98 7.17 7.52 2.22
N ASP A 99 7.21 8.29 1.13
CA ASP A 99 7.57 9.72 1.12
C ASP A 99 8.88 10.02 1.86
N VAL A 100 9.87 9.16 1.63
CA VAL A 100 11.16 9.19 2.33
C VAL A 100 11.98 10.40 1.92
N LYS A 101 12.55 11.10 2.91
CA LYS A 101 13.40 12.27 2.76
C LYS A 101 14.64 12.16 3.63
N LYS A 102 15.82 12.27 3.02
CA LYS A 102 17.09 12.38 3.74
C LYS A 102 17.13 13.70 4.52
N GLN A 103 17.54 13.63 5.78
CA GLN A 103 17.66 14.76 6.69
C GLN A 103 19.11 15.28 6.73
N PRO A 104 19.34 16.54 7.17
CA PRO A 104 20.69 17.12 7.22
C PRO A 104 21.67 16.38 8.16
N ASP A 105 21.16 15.71 9.18
CA ASP A 105 21.93 14.93 10.16
C ASP A 105 22.27 13.51 9.66
N GLY A 106 21.92 13.18 8.41
CA GLY A 106 22.16 11.87 7.80
C GLY A 106 21.06 10.84 8.08
N THR A 107 20.05 11.15 8.89
CA THR A 107 18.88 10.29 9.11
C THR A 107 17.86 10.42 7.96
N PHE A 108 16.79 9.64 8.03
CA PHE A 108 15.66 9.72 7.11
C PHE A 108 14.39 10.06 7.87
N SER A 109 13.45 10.73 7.18
CA SER A 109 12.07 10.82 7.62
C SER A 109 11.13 10.34 6.51
N GLY A 110 9.92 9.93 6.88
CA GLY A 110 8.90 9.48 5.94
C GLY A 110 7.54 9.38 6.62
N LEU A 111 6.55 8.86 5.90
CA LEU A 111 5.18 8.66 6.37
C LEU A 111 4.86 7.17 6.49
N LEU A 112 4.22 6.76 7.58
CA LEU A 112 3.74 5.38 7.73
C LEU A 112 2.76 5.04 6.59
N ALA A 113 3.07 4.01 5.80
CA ALA A 113 2.29 3.61 4.63
C ALA A 113 1.17 2.61 4.97
N ASN A 114 1.10 2.12 6.21
CA ASN A 114 0.03 1.27 6.70
C ASN A 114 -0.19 1.49 8.21
N GLU A 115 -1.29 0.99 8.76
CA GLU A 115 -1.61 1.16 10.18
C GLU A 115 -0.63 0.39 11.08
N PRO A 116 -0.03 1.06 12.09
CA PRO A 116 0.83 0.40 13.06
C PRO A 116 0.01 -0.36 14.12
N ARG A 117 0.59 -1.46 14.61
CA ARG A 117 0.00 -2.29 15.66
C ARG A 117 0.53 -1.95 17.05
N ASP A 118 1.83 -1.69 17.16
CA ASP A 118 2.56 -1.59 18.43
C ASP A 118 3.32 -0.25 18.57
N LEU A 119 3.06 0.72 17.69
CA LEU A 119 3.52 2.12 17.81
C LEU A 119 2.43 3.00 18.43
N ALA A 120 2.43 3.09 19.77
CA ALA A 120 1.44 3.86 20.51
C ALA A 120 1.37 5.33 20.08
N GLY A 121 0.16 5.82 19.83
CA GLY A 121 -0.09 7.20 19.40
C GLY A 121 0.27 7.50 17.94
N LYS A 122 0.59 6.49 17.14
CA LYS A 122 0.82 6.60 15.70
C LYS A 122 -0.30 5.97 14.89
N ARG A 123 -0.48 6.46 13.67
CA ARG A 123 -1.42 5.94 12.64
C ARG A 123 -0.80 6.03 11.25
N ALA A 124 -1.42 5.38 10.27
CA ALA A 124 -1.04 5.57 8.87
C ALA A 124 -1.00 7.07 8.49
N GLY A 125 0.00 7.47 7.70
CA GLY A 125 0.25 8.86 7.33
C GLY A 125 1.04 9.68 8.34
N ASP A 126 1.28 9.19 9.57
CA ASP A 126 2.09 9.93 10.53
C ASP A 126 3.57 9.96 10.14
N LYS A 127 4.22 11.10 10.40
CA LYS A 127 5.66 11.26 10.18
C LYS A 127 6.47 10.45 11.21
N VAL A 128 7.49 9.78 10.70
CA VAL A 128 8.50 9.02 11.46
C VAL A 128 9.92 9.40 11.03
N ALA A 129 10.89 9.14 11.90
CA ALA A 129 12.32 9.30 11.63
C ALA A 129 13.05 7.98 11.93
N PHE A 130 14.07 7.66 11.15
CA PHE A 130 14.79 6.39 11.23
C PHE A 130 16.19 6.49 10.60
N GLY A 131 17.09 5.59 10.98
CA GLY A 131 18.42 5.45 10.37
C GLY A 131 18.45 4.38 9.28
N GLU A 132 19.53 4.34 8.50
CA GLU A 132 19.71 3.32 7.45
C GLU A 132 19.73 1.89 8.02
N ALA A 133 20.32 1.71 9.21
CA ALA A 133 20.38 0.44 9.90
C ALA A 133 18.99 -0.10 10.31
N ASP A 134 17.99 0.77 10.43
CA ASP A 134 16.62 0.38 10.78
C ASP A 134 15.86 -0.20 9.57
N ILE A 135 16.37 0.01 8.35
CA ILE A 135 15.77 -0.51 7.13
C ILE A 135 15.99 -2.02 7.07
N SER A 136 14.89 -2.74 6.87
CA SER A 136 14.86 -4.21 6.83
C SER A 136 14.53 -4.77 5.45
N ASP A 137 13.85 -3.99 4.62
CA ASP A 137 13.46 -4.35 3.27
C ASP A 137 13.05 -3.08 2.51
N TRP A 138 12.78 -3.24 1.22
CA TRP A 138 12.31 -2.17 0.35
C TRP A 138 11.44 -2.75 -0.76
N MET A 139 10.56 -1.92 -1.33
CA MET A 139 9.86 -2.28 -2.56
C MET A 139 9.47 -1.05 -3.36
N PHE A 140 9.24 -1.27 -4.65
CA PHE A 140 8.45 -0.40 -5.51
C PHE A 140 7.73 -1.26 -6.54
N THR A 141 6.88 -0.65 -7.35
CA THR A 141 6.24 -1.35 -8.47
C THR A 141 6.85 -0.91 -9.79
N ARG A 142 7.08 -1.85 -10.72
CA ARG A 142 7.48 -1.59 -12.10
C ARG A 142 6.52 -2.34 -13.03
N ASN A 143 5.84 -1.61 -13.92
CA ASN A 143 4.84 -2.21 -14.82
C ASN A 143 3.79 -3.07 -14.09
N GLY A 144 3.37 -2.62 -12.89
CA GLY A 144 2.39 -3.34 -12.06
C GLY A 144 2.94 -4.54 -11.26
N LYS A 145 4.24 -4.85 -11.38
CA LYS A 145 4.93 -5.91 -10.62
C LYS A 145 5.74 -5.34 -9.46
N ILE A 146 5.84 -6.08 -8.37
CA ILE A 146 6.63 -5.75 -7.18
C ILE A 146 8.11 -6.04 -7.47
N VAL A 147 8.94 -5.03 -7.30
CA VAL A 147 10.41 -5.11 -7.32
C VAL A 147 10.89 -5.07 -5.87
N GLY A 148 11.82 -5.95 -5.51
CA GLY A 148 12.31 -6.10 -4.13
C GLY A 148 11.39 -6.97 -3.27
N GLY A 149 11.11 -6.54 -2.04
CA GLY A 149 10.19 -7.22 -1.12
C GLY A 149 10.70 -8.58 -0.64
N GLU A 150 11.98 -8.71 -0.32
CA GLU A 150 12.58 -9.98 0.12
C GLU A 150 11.85 -10.58 1.33
N THR A 151 11.42 -9.73 2.27
CA THR A 151 10.72 -10.13 3.50
C THR A 151 9.26 -10.52 3.27
N ILE A 152 8.72 -10.31 2.07
CA ILE A 152 7.39 -10.81 1.68
C ILE A 152 7.46 -12.32 1.43
N LYS A 153 8.54 -12.81 0.81
CA LYS A 153 8.68 -14.23 0.42
C LYS A 153 8.48 -15.22 1.59
N PRO A 154 9.14 -15.07 2.75
CA PRO A 154 8.94 -15.96 3.89
C PRO A 154 7.57 -15.82 4.55
N THR A 155 6.83 -14.72 4.35
CA THR A 155 5.47 -14.58 4.91
C THR A 155 4.42 -15.27 4.05
N LEU A 156 4.71 -15.58 2.79
CA LEU A 156 3.75 -16.27 1.91
C LEU A 156 3.37 -17.67 2.41
N LYS A 157 4.20 -18.29 3.26
CA LYS A 157 3.90 -19.60 3.86
C LYS A 157 2.75 -19.57 4.87
N SER A 158 2.40 -18.38 5.40
CA SER A 158 1.26 -18.21 6.32
C SER A 158 -0.04 -17.80 5.64
N LEU A 159 -0.03 -17.65 4.31
CA LEU A 159 -1.20 -17.28 3.52
C LEU A 159 -1.87 -18.51 2.89
N PRO A 160 -3.18 -18.45 2.60
CA PRO A 160 -3.82 -19.42 1.72
C PRO A 160 -3.06 -19.54 0.39
N LYS A 161 -3.00 -20.76 -0.16
CA LYS A 161 -2.22 -21.04 -1.38
C LYS A 161 -2.55 -20.09 -2.54
N ALA A 162 -3.83 -19.80 -2.76
CA ALA A 162 -4.27 -18.91 -3.82
C ALA A 162 -3.72 -17.49 -3.65
N ASP A 163 -3.73 -16.95 -2.43
CA ASP A 163 -3.22 -15.61 -2.13
C ASP A 163 -1.69 -15.56 -2.26
N ALA A 164 -1.01 -16.60 -1.76
CA ALA A 164 0.44 -16.73 -1.89
C ALA A 164 0.87 -16.80 -3.37
N ASP A 165 0.16 -17.58 -4.19
CA ASP A 165 0.44 -17.72 -5.62
C ASP A 165 0.14 -16.41 -6.37
N ALA A 166 -0.92 -15.69 -6.01
CA ALA A 166 -1.23 -14.39 -6.58
C ALA A 166 -0.14 -13.34 -6.29
N ILE A 167 0.43 -13.35 -5.07
CA ILE A 167 1.55 -12.45 -4.73
C ILE A 167 2.80 -12.86 -5.51
N ARG A 168 3.15 -14.16 -5.55
CA ARG A 168 4.32 -14.66 -6.32
C ARG A 168 4.27 -14.23 -7.78
N ALA A 169 3.10 -14.33 -8.42
CA ALA A 169 2.92 -13.94 -9.83
C ALA A 169 3.17 -12.44 -10.08
N ARG A 170 3.06 -11.62 -9.03
CA ARG A 170 3.28 -10.17 -9.09
C ARG A 170 4.70 -9.78 -8.69
N MET A 171 5.52 -10.66 -8.13
CA MET A 171 6.90 -10.35 -7.80
C MET A 171 7.80 -10.54 -9.03
N GLU A 172 8.67 -9.58 -9.31
CA GLU A 172 9.76 -9.71 -10.27
C GLU A 172 11.13 -9.70 -9.57
N GLN A 173 12.15 -10.21 -10.26
CA GLN A 173 13.51 -10.08 -9.76
C GLN A 173 13.97 -8.61 -9.89
N PRO A 174 14.73 -8.09 -8.91
CA PRO A 174 15.26 -6.71 -8.92
C PRO A 174 15.93 -6.28 -10.22
#